data_AF-A0AA35IZV2-F1
#
_entry.id   AF-A0AA35IZV2-F1
#
_cell.length_a   1.000
_cell.length_b   1.000
_cell.length_c   1.000
_cell.angle_alpha   90.00
_cell.angle_beta   90.00
_cell.angle_gamma   90.00
#
_symmetry.space_group_name_H-M   'P 1'
#
loop_
_entity.id
_entity.type
_entity.pdbx_description
1 polymer ?
#
loop_
_entity_poly.entity_id
_entity_poly.type
_entity_poly.pdbx_seq_one_letter_code
_entity_poly.pdbx_strand_id
1 'polypeptide(L)'
;MVGGGNLSYEELLDHIINNKPVPNIVEVPNVTLDESLGSTSSLKPRARPWEGQQQHQSQQQLQISEENISLDINQESLEDMTSLSKLSECYDIQSKMQMNDASNNDDDDDDSSNEKSITR
;
A
#
# COMPACT_ATOMS: atom_id res chain seq x y z
N MET A 1 37.41 -1.08 18.90
CA MET A 1 36.97 -0.35 17.69
C MET A 1 38.21 -0.08 16.85
N VAL A 2 38.46 -0.89 15.81
CA VAL A 2 39.60 -0.68 14.89
C VAL A 2 39.06 0.03 13.67
N GLY A 3 39.65 1.20 13.37
CA GLY A 3 39.15 2.18 12.43
C GLY A 3 39.17 1.69 10.99
N GLY A 4 38.06 1.92 10.28
CA GLY A 4 37.98 1.86 8.82
C GLY A 4 38.71 3.05 8.21
N GLY A 5 40.04 3.04 8.30
CA GLY A 5 40.90 3.97 7.57
C GLY A 5 41.24 3.40 6.19
N ASN A 6 41.34 4.29 5.19
CA ASN A 6 41.85 3.92 3.88
C ASN A 6 43.31 3.47 4.03
N LEU A 7 43.64 2.26 3.58
CA LEU A 7 45.00 1.74 3.59
C LEU A 7 45.85 2.47 2.55
N SER A 8 47.09 2.81 2.91
CA SER A 8 48.09 3.27 1.94
C SER A 8 48.46 2.14 0.97
N TYR A 9 48.94 2.48 -0.23
CA TYR A 9 49.38 1.50 -1.23
C TYR A 9 50.46 0.55 -0.68
N GLU A 10 51.43 1.07 0.07
CA GLU A 10 52.48 0.26 0.69
C GLU A 10 51.93 -0.70 1.75
N GLU A 11 50.92 -0.25 2.51
CA GLU A 11 50.25 -1.11 3.49
C GLU A 11 49.44 -2.19 2.77
N LEU A 12 48.75 -1.87 1.68
CA LEU A 12 48.06 -2.87 0.86
C LEU A 12 49.01 -3.94 0.32
N LEU A 13 50.18 -3.54 -0.17
CA LEU A 13 51.20 -4.49 -0.64
C LEU A 13 51.68 -5.41 0.48
N ASP A 14 51.90 -4.89 1.68
CA ASP A 14 52.25 -5.70 2.85
C ASP A 14 51.16 -6.72 3.18
N HIS A 15 49.89 -6.35 3.08
CA HIS A 15 48.78 -7.28 3.30
C HIS A 15 48.75 -8.40 2.25
N ILE A 16 49.00 -8.08 0.98
CA ILE A 16 48.99 -9.03 -0.13
C ILE A 16 50.21 -9.98 -0.08
N ILE A 17 51.42 -9.43 0.06
CA ILE A 17 52.67 -10.20 -0.01
C ILE A 17 52.80 -11.12 1.20
N ASN A 18 52.48 -10.60 2.38
CA ASN A 18 52.64 -11.34 3.64
C ASN A 18 51.38 -12.12 4.04
N ASN A 19 50.35 -12.15 3.18
CA ASN A 19 49.05 -12.79 3.43
C ASN A 19 48.46 -12.37 4.79
N LYS A 20 48.56 -11.09 5.13
CA LYS A 20 47.97 -10.57 6.37
C LYS A 20 46.48 -10.32 6.13
N PRO A 21 45.62 -10.60 7.13
CA PRO A 21 44.19 -10.35 7.01
C PRO A 21 43.95 -8.86 6.82
N VAL A 22 43.19 -8.52 5.78
CA VAL A 22 42.84 -7.12 5.52
C VAL A 22 41.85 -6.64 6.60
N PRO A 23 42.08 -5.46 7.20
CA PRO A 23 41.17 -4.89 8.17
C PRO A 23 39.73 -4.83 7.67
N ASN A 24 38.77 -5.14 8.55
CA ASN A 24 37.34 -5.07 8.28
C ASN A 24 36.80 -6.07 7.22
N ILE A 25 37.62 -7.00 6.73
CA ILE A 25 37.13 -8.14 5.93
C ILE A 25 36.83 -9.29 6.87
N VAL A 26 35.55 -9.62 7.00
CA VAL A 26 35.11 -10.82 7.71
C VAL A 26 35.19 -11.99 6.73
N GLU A 27 36.02 -12.98 7.04
CA GLU A 27 36.03 -14.23 6.29
C GLU A 27 34.72 -14.98 6.56
N VAL A 28 33.85 -15.01 5.56
CA VAL A 28 32.61 -15.81 5.61
C VAL A 28 32.93 -17.18 5.03
N PRO A 29 32.78 -18.26 5.81
CA PRO A 29 33.01 -19.61 5.30
C PRO A 29 32.08 -19.91 4.13
N ASN A 30 32.62 -20.51 3.07
CA ASN A 30 31.83 -20.94 1.91
C ASN A 30 31.12 -22.27 2.23
N VAL A 31 30.19 -22.22 3.17
CA VAL A 31 29.39 -23.37 3.61
C VAL A 31 27.92 -23.00 3.51
N THR A 32 27.14 -23.87 2.90
CA THR A 32 25.68 -23.76 2.96
C THR A 32 25.24 -24.17 4.36
N LEU A 33 24.65 -23.23 5.10
CA LEU A 33 24.05 -23.53 6.40
C LEU A 33 22.73 -24.27 6.20
N ASP A 34 22.41 -25.16 7.13
CA ASP A 34 21.15 -25.91 7.14
C ASP A 34 19.96 -24.98 7.44
N GLU A 35 18.79 -25.27 6.85
CA GLU A 35 17.57 -24.47 7.01
C GLU A 35 17.10 -24.44 8.46
N SER A 36 17.40 -25.49 9.22
CA SER A 36 17.09 -25.59 10.66
C SER A 36 17.78 -24.51 11.51
N LEU A 37 18.86 -23.89 11.00
CA LEU A 37 19.57 -22.78 11.66
C LEU A 37 18.94 -21.41 11.35
N GLY A 38 17.94 -21.37 10.45
CA GLY A 38 17.20 -20.16 10.16
C GLY A 38 16.42 -19.67 11.38
N SER A 39 16.57 -18.38 11.72
CA SER A 39 15.75 -17.78 12.78
C SER A 39 14.33 -17.54 12.29
N THR A 40 13.34 -18.06 13.02
CA THR A 40 11.93 -17.74 12.77
C THR A 40 11.59 -16.39 13.39
N SER A 41 10.81 -15.58 12.66
CA SER A 41 10.34 -14.30 13.20
C SER A 41 9.36 -14.55 14.34
N SER A 42 9.76 -14.24 15.57
CA SER A 42 8.89 -14.27 16.76
C SER A 42 8.18 -12.93 17.03
N LEU A 43 8.37 -11.93 16.16
CA LEU A 43 7.81 -10.60 16.37
C LEU A 43 6.32 -10.58 16.01
N LYS A 44 5.53 -9.92 16.86
CA LYS A 44 4.12 -9.70 16.57
C LYS A 44 3.98 -8.83 15.32
N PRO A 45 3.08 -9.18 14.38
CA PRO A 45 2.77 -8.33 13.24
C PRO A 45 2.39 -6.93 13.73
N ARG A 46 2.93 -5.89 13.06
CA ARG A 46 2.55 -4.51 13.35
C ARG A 46 1.07 -4.32 13.03
N ALA A 47 0.33 -3.74 13.96
CA ALA A 47 -1.05 -3.36 13.73
C ALA A 47 -1.16 -2.41 12.54
N ARG A 48 -2.22 -2.59 11.76
CA ARG A 48 -2.55 -1.71 10.65
C ARG A 48 -2.92 -0.33 11.20
N PRO A 49 -2.65 0.76 10.44
CA PRO A 49 -2.95 2.12 10.89
C PRO A 49 -4.42 2.34 11.30
N TRP A 50 -5.35 1.60 10.69
CA TRP A 50 -6.80 1.67 10.99
C TRP A 50 -7.26 0.77 12.14
N GLU A 51 -6.42 -0.12 12.66
CA GLU A 51 -6.80 -1.03 13.76
C GLU A 51 -6.76 -0.34 15.14
N GLY A 52 -6.08 0.79 15.27
CA GLY A 52 -5.85 1.46 16.56
C GLY A 52 -7.05 2.23 17.12
N GLN A 53 -8.05 2.61 16.32
CA GLN A 53 -9.06 3.59 16.77
C GLN A 53 -10.09 3.00 17.76
N GLN A 54 -10.30 1.69 17.79
CA GLN A 54 -11.36 1.08 18.60
C GLN A 54 -10.89 0.64 20.01
N GLN A 55 -9.58 0.56 20.27
CA GLN A 55 -9.06 0.02 21.55
C GLN A 55 -8.74 1.08 22.61
N HIS A 56 -8.76 2.37 22.27
CA HIS A 56 -8.43 3.44 23.23
C HIS A 56 -9.55 3.82 24.21
N GLN A 57 -10.77 3.26 24.08
CA GLN A 57 -11.85 3.62 25.00
C GLN A 57 -11.85 2.84 26.32
N SER A 58 -11.14 1.70 26.42
CA SER A 58 -11.28 0.81 27.59
C SER A 58 -10.10 0.80 28.56
N GLN A 59 -8.91 1.33 28.22
CA GLN A 59 -7.78 1.27 29.15
C GLN A 59 -6.91 2.54 29.12
N GLN A 60 -6.95 3.23 30.27
CA GLN A 60 -5.92 4.10 30.85
C GLN A 60 -5.90 5.57 30.42
N GLN A 61 -6.55 6.34 31.28
CA GLN A 61 -6.01 7.54 31.92
C GLN A 61 -4.47 7.52 32.03
N LEU A 62 -3.77 8.06 31.03
CA LEU A 62 -2.42 8.61 31.17
C LEU A 62 -2.32 9.88 30.34
N GLN A 63 -1.82 10.92 30.99
CA GLN A 63 -1.77 12.31 30.58
C GLN A 63 -1.01 12.48 29.26
N ILE A 64 -1.71 12.89 28.21
CA ILE A 64 -1.08 13.46 27.00
C ILE A 64 -1.23 14.97 27.15
N SER A 65 -0.10 15.64 27.37
CA SER A 65 0.03 17.08 27.23
C SER A 65 -0.43 17.49 25.83
N GLU A 66 -1.35 18.45 25.82
CA GLU A 66 -1.72 19.38 24.74
C GLU A 66 -0.64 19.40 23.64
N GLU A 67 -0.89 18.95 22.41
CA GLU A 67 -1.69 19.66 21.43
C GLU A 67 -2.65 18.69 20.72
N ASN A 68 -3.87 18.60 21.25
CA ASN A 68 -5.00 18.02 20.55
C ASN A 68 -5.38 19.00 19.43
N ILE A 69 -5.00 18.72 18.18
CA ILE A 69 -5.56 19.43 17.03
C ILE A 69 -7.03 19.02 16.98
N SER A 70 -7.87 19.78 17.66
CA SER A 70 -9.32 19.69 17.57
C SER A 70 -9.69 20.05 16.14
N LEU A 71 -9.85 19.04 15.29
CA LEU A 71 -10.52 19.22 14.02
C LEU A 71 -11.98 19.53 14.36
N ASP A 72 -12.33 20.81 14.25
CA ASP A 72 -13.69 21.34 14.35
C ASP A 72 -14.52 20.84 13.15
N ILE A 73 -14.77 19.53 13.14
CA ILE A 73 -15.66 18.90 12.18
C ILE A 73 -17.05 19.10 12.75
N ASN A 74 -17.74 20.11 12.23
CA ASN A 74 -19.15 20.35 12.52
C ASN A 74 -19.91 19.03 12.29
N GLN A 75 -20.41 18.45 13.38
CA GLN A 75 -21.06 17.14 13.38
C GLN A 75 -22.27 17.10 12.42
N GLU A 76 -22.95 18.25 12.28
CA GLU A 76 -23.99 18.53 11.28
C GLU A 76 -23.51 18.32 9.83
N SER A 77 -22.28 18.71 9.49
CA SER A 77 -21.72 18.52 8.14
C SER A 77 -21.38 17.06 7.83
N LEU A 78 -21.05 16.26 8.84
CA LEU A 78 -20.76 14.84 8.66
C LEU A 78 -22.04 14.02 8.51
N GLU A 79 -23.06 14.39 9.28
CA GLU A 79 -24.41 13.80 9.20
C GLU A 79 -25.06 14.09 7.84
N ASP A 80 -24.89 15.30 7.29
CA ASP A 80 -25.38 15.62 5.94
C ASP A 80 -24.72 14.77 4.84
N MET A 81 -23.40 14.60 4.89
CA MET A 81 -22.65 13.80 3.90
C MET A 81 -22.89 12.30 4.02
N THR A 82 -23.30 11.80 5.19
CA THR A 82 -23.54 10.38 5.44
C THR A 82 -25.03 10.03 5.59
N SER A 83 -25.92 11.02 5.48
CA SER A 83 -27.35 10.81 5.64
C SER A 83 -27.90 9.85 4.58
N LEU A 84 -28.76 8.94 5.03
CA LEU A 84 -29.43 7.98 4.17
C LEU A 84 -30.26 8.67 3.08
N SER A 85 -30.84 9.83 3.41
CA SER A 85 -31.60 10.67 2.48
C SER A 85 -30.73 11.17 1.33
N LYS A 86 -29.51 11.65 1.61
CA LYS A 86 -28.58 12.12 0.57
C LYS A 86 -28.05 10.98 -0.29
N LEU A 87 -27.77 9.82 0.31
CA LEU A 87 -27.41 8.62 -0.43
C LEU A 87 -28.52 8.19 -1.39
N SER A 88 -29.78 8.17 -0.93
CA SER A 88 -30.94 7.85 -1.79
C SER A 88 -31.03 8.81 -2.97
N GLU A 89 -30.89 10.12 -2.74
CA GLU A 89 -30.90 11.14 -3.78
C GLU A 89 -29.79 10.90 -4.83
N CYS A 90 -28.57 10.51 -4.40
CA CYS A 90 -27.49 10.18 -5.32
C CYS A 90 -27.81 8.98 -6.22
N TYR A 91 -28.42 7.92 -5.66
CA TYR A 91 -28.85 6.76 -6.44
C TYR A 91 -29.94 7.11 -7.45
N ASP A 92 -30.91 7.95 -7.07
CA ASP A 92 -31.96 8.41 -7.97
C ASP A 92 -31.40 9.21 -9.15
N ILE A 93 -30.43 10.09 -8.89
CA ILE A 93 -29.75 10.87 -9.94
C ILE A 93 -28.99 9.95 -10.90
N GLN A 94 -28.24 8.97 -10.36
CA GLN A 94 -27.48 8.01 -11.16
C GLN A 94 -28.39 7.17 -12.06
N SER A 95 -29.53 6.69 -11.53
CA SER A 95 -30.50 5.93 -12.30
C SER A 95 -31.12 6.76 -13.43
N LYS A 96 -31.38 8.05 -13.19
CA LYS A 96 -31.95 8.95 -14.21
C LYS A 96 -30.96 9.27 -15.33
N MET A 97 -29.67 9.42 -15.03
CA MET A 97 -28.63 9.61 -16.05
C MET A 97 -28.54 8.40 -17.00
N GLN A 98 -28.53 7.19 -16.44
CA GLN A 98 -28.42 5.96 -17.23
C GLN A 98 -29.57 5.77 -18.24
N MET A 99 -30.79 6.20 -17.89
CA MET A 99 -31.95 6.07 -18.79
C MET A 99 -31.90 7.07 -19.95
N ASN A 100 -31.31 8.25 -19.73
CA ASN A 100 -31.21 9.28 -20.77
C ASN A 100 -30.20 8.90 -21.86
N ASP A 101 -29.14 8.15 -21.52
CA ASP A 101 -28.19 7.63 -22.50
C ASP A 101 -28.78 6.52 -23.38
N ALA A 102 -29.83 5.82 -22.91
CA ALA A 102 -30.48 4.74 -23.64
C ALA A 102 -31.58 5.22 -24.61
N SER A 103 -32.05 6.47 -24.50
CA SER A 103 -33.22 6.97 -25.26
C SER A 103 -32.88 7.80 -26.50
N ASN A 104 -31.59 8.04 -26.81
CA ASN A 104 -31.17 8.85 -27.96
C ASN A 104 -30.71 8.01 -29.18
N ASN A 105 -31.05 6.72 -29.25
CA ASN A 105 -30.76 5.85 -30.38
C ASN A 105 -32.01 5.47 -31.18
N ASP A 106 -32.99 6.37 -31.25
CA ASP A 106 -34.06 6.28 -32.24
C ASP A 106 -33.84 7.37 -33.29
N ASP A 107 -33.46 6.91 -34.49
CA ASP A 107 -33.67 7.50 -35.83
C ASP A 107 -32.39 7.42 -36.68
N ASP A 108 -32.33 6.41 -37.56
CA ASP A 108 -32.26 6.63 -39.01
C ASP A 108 -32.23 5.27 -39.76
N ASP A 109 -33.39 4.97 -40.35
CA ASP A 109 -33.67 4.28 -41.61
C ASP A 109 -32.49 3.67 -42.42
N ASP A 110 -32.63 2.42 -42.89
CA ASP A 110 -32.99 2.21 -44.31
C ASP A 110 -33.45 0.76 -44.58
N ASP A 111 -34.51 0.71 -45.37
CA ASP A 111 -35.23 -0.42 -45.90
C ASP A 111 -34.47 -1.01 -47.11
N SER A 112 -34.43 -2.34 -47.23
CA SER A 112 -34.86 -3.05 -48.46
C SER A 112 -34.14 -4.39 -48.72
N SER A 113 -35.00 -5.38 -48.97
CA SER A 113 -34.89 -6.38 -50.05
C SER A 113 -33.83 -7.48 -50.00
N ASN A 114 -34.27 -8.63 -49.47
CA ASN A 114 -34.43 -9.90 -50.20
C ASN A 114 -33.70 -10.08 -51.55
N GLU A 115 -32.68 -10.95 -51.60
CA GLU A 115 -32.54 -11.98 -52.65
C GLU A 115 -31.53 -13.10 -52.33
N LYS A 116 -32.11 -14.28 -52.10
CA LYS A 116 -31.67 -15.66 -52.44
C LYS A 116 -30.33 -15.80 -53.21
N SER A 117 -29.30 -16.40 -52.57
CA SER A 117 -28.25 -17.22 -53.21
C SER A 117 -27.44 -17.99 -52.16
N ILE A 118 -27.79 -19.25 -51.90
CA ILE A 118 -26.85 -20.21 -51.32
C ILE A 118 -26.73 -21.41 -52.26
N THR A 119 -25.54 -21.45 -52.83
CA THR A 119 -24.85 -22.47 -53.60
C THR A 119 -24.75 -23.81 -52.84
N ARG A 120 -25.03 -24.91 -53.51
CA ARG A 120 -24.13 -26.08 -53.50
C ARG A 120 -24.35 -26.97 -54.72
#